data_AF-A0A934U2Y1-F1
#
_entry.id   AF-A0A934U2Y1-F1
#
_cell.length_a   1.000
_cell.length_b   1.000
_cell.length_c   1.000
_cell.angle_alpha   90.00
_cell.angle_beta   90.00
_cell.angle_gamma   90.00
#
_symmetry.space_group_name_H-M   'P 1'
#
loop_
_entity.id
_entity.type
_entity.pdbx_description
1 polymer ?
#
loop_
_entity_poly.entity_id
_entity_poly.type
_entity_poly.pdbx_seq_one_letter_code
_entity_poly.pdbx_strand_id
1 'polypeptide(L)'
;MSDIEKILTGSPVFGRVVAARDDGSISFRATELGYLVRTVRGDKMPTVQRLFDEFAAAFQFPDYFGENKDAFDECMRDLDEFVGAAPGYVVVVRAADQLLSREPEEKRWFVEAMDFYAQEWAKKPDPVLFKVVEISRALRAS
;
A
#
# COMPACT_ATOMS: atom_id res chain seq x y z
N MET A 1 2.40 21.74 10.60
CA MET A 1 2.54 20.55 9.74
C MET A 1 1.38 20.49 8.78
N SER A 2 1.67 20.27 7.50
CA SER A 2 0.63 20.05 6.48
C SER A 2 -0.16 18.77 6.76
N ASP A 3 -1.34 18.63 6.17
CA ASP A 3 -2.13 17.39 6.32
C ASP A 3 -1.36 16.18 5.77
N ILE A 4 -0.57 16.36 4.72
CA ILE A 4 0.33 15.34 4.15
C ILE A 4 1.42 14.95 5.15
N GLU A 5 2.04 15.91 5.84
CA GLU A 5 3.01 15.60 6.89
C GLU A 5 2.36 14.82 8.02
N LYS A 6 1.16 15.20 8.49
CA LYS A 6 0.45 14.40 9.51
C LYS A 6 0.14 12.99 9.02
N ILE A 7 -0.23 12.84 7.74
CA ILE A 7 -0.47 11.53 7.11
C ILE A 7 0.80 10.67 7.11
N LEU A 8 1.98 11.26 6.88
CA LEU A 8 3.24 10.54 6.70
C LEU A 8 4.10 10.42 7.97
N THR A 9 3.97 11.33 8.93
CA THR A 9 4.86 11.46 10.10
C THR A 9 4.13 11.44 11.44
N GLY A 10 2.82 11.16 11.48
CA GLY A 10 2.14 10.91 12.75
C GLY A 10 2.79 9.75 13.52
N SER A 11 2.46 9.58 14.82
CA SER A 11 2.73 8.33 15.56
C SER A 11 2.46 7.12 14.67
N PRO A 12 3.13 5.97 14.79
CA PRO A 12 2.87 4.80 13.93
C PRO A 12 1.36 4.50 13.89
N VAL A 13 0.69 5.07 12.89
CA VAL A 13 -0.71 4.85 12.61
C VAL A 13 -0.64 3.64 11.73
N PHE A 14 -0.76 2.49 12.38
CA PHE A 14 -1.04 1.25 11.70
C PHE A 14 -2.19 1.50 10.74
N GLY A 15 -1.96 1.17 9.49
CA GLY A 15 -3.05 1.08 8.55
C GLY A 15 -3.41 2.36 7.83
N ARG A 16 -4.41 2.12 7.01
CA ARG A 16 -4.84 2.88 5.86
C ARG A 16 -5.16 4.34 6.14
N VAL A 17 -4.74 5.22 5.23
CA VAL A 17 -5.18 6.62 5.18
C VAL A 17 -5.96 6.88 3.89
N VAL A 18 -7.15 7.47 4.02
CA VAL A 18 -7.98 7.85 2.86
C VAL A 18 -7.75 9.32 2.53
N ALA A 19 -7.29 9.59 1.31
CA ALA A 19 -7.11 10.94 0.79
C ALA A 19 -8.04 11.20 -0.41
N ALA A 20 -8.62 12.40 -0.47
CA ALA A 20 -9.56 12.76 -1.54
C ALA A 20 -8.88 13.04 -2.89
N ARG A 21 -7.59 13.38 -2.89
CA ARG A 21 -6.78 13.65 -4.09
C ARG A 21 -5.30 13.33 -3.84
N ASP A 22 -4.61 12.92 -4.91
CA ASP A 22 -3.15 12.91 -5.01
C ASP A 22 -2.72 13.85 -6.12
N ASP A 23 -2.21 15.02 -5.77
CA ASP A 23 -1.49 15.89 -6.70
C ASP A 23 0.00 15.49 -6.80
N GLY A 24 0.38 14.33 -6.25
CA GLY A 24 1.76 13.86 -6.17
C GLY A 24 2.48 14.27 -4.89
N SER A 25 1.88 15.14 -4.08
CA SER A 25 2.48 15.65 -2.84
C SER A 25 2.74 14.55 -1.80
N ILE A 26 1.88 13.53 -1.73
CA ILE A 26 2.06 12.39 -0.81
C ILE A 26 3.30 11.60 -1.17
N SER A 27 3.44 11.25 -2.45
CA SER A 27 4.61 10.51 -2.94
C SER A 27 5.88 11.32 -2.77
N PHE A 28 5.86 12.61 -3.14
CA PHE A 28 7.00 13.51 -3.00
C PHE A 28 7.49 13.61 -1.55
N ARG A 29 6.58 13.89 -0.61
CA ARG A 29 6.93 14.02 0.81
C ARG A 29 7.40 12.69 1.41
N ALA A 30 6.80 11.57 1.05
CA ALA A 30 7.23 10.26 1.53
C ALA A 30 8.66 9.94 1.07
N THR A 31 9.00 10.26 -0.18
CA THR A 31 10.37 10.13 -0.70
C THR A 31 11.35 11.08 0.00
N GLU A 32 10.97 12.32 0.31
CA GLU A 32 11.83 13.23 1.10
C GLU A 32 12.12 12.72 2.53
N LEU A 33 11.19 11.95 3.11
CA LEU A 33 11.39 11.28 4.40
C LEU A 33 12.22 9.98 4.29
N GLY A 34 12.68 9.63 3.08
CA GLY A 34 13.44 8.41 2.82
C GLY A 34 12.59 7.16 2.69
N TYR A 35 11.25 7.28 2.65
CA TYR A 35 10.38 6.12 2.46
C TYR A 35 10.42 5.64 1.00
N LEU A 36 10.36 4.32 0.84
CA LEU A 36 10.16 3.69 -0.45
C LEU A 36 8.67 3.73 -0.80
N VAL A 37 8.35 4.45 -1.88
CA VAL A 37 6.98 4.60 -2.36
C VAL A 37 6.74 3.67 -3.54
N ARG A 38 5.59 2.99 -3.55
CA ARG A 38 5.04 2.30 -4.72
C ARG A 38 3.61 2.74 -4.96
N THR A 39 3.28 2.96 -6.23
CA THR A 39 1.93 3.32 -6.65
C THR A 39 1.31 2.15 -7.41
N VAL A 40 0.11 1.77 -7.00
CA VAL A 40 -0.71 0.74 -7.64
C VAL A 40 -2.05 1.32 -8.07
N ARG A 41 -2.66 0.74 -9.12
CA ARG A 41 -3.88 1.27 -9.75
C ARG A 41 -5.09 0.40 -9.41
N GLY A 42 -6.00 0.91 -8.58
CA GLY A 42 -7.24 0.25 -8.18
C GLY A 42 -8.10 -0.18 -9.37
N ASP A 43 -8.14 0.61 -10.45
CA ASP A 43 -8.84 0.26 -11.69
C ASP A 43 -8.19 -0.87 -12.49
N LYS A 44 -6.95 -1.24 -12.14
CA LYS A 44 -6.25 -2.43 -12.65
C LYS A 44 -6.33 -3.63 -11.72
N MET A 45 -6.91 -3.49 -10.53
CA MET A 45 -7.05 -4.53 -9.52
C MET A 45 -8.53 -4.89 -9.22
N PRO A 46 -9.38 -5.20 -10.23
CA PRO A 46 -10.78 -5.48 -9.97
C PRO A 46 -11.03 -6.83 -9.28
N THR A 47 -10.04 -7.74 -9.28
CA THR A 47 -10.06 -9.07 -8.67
C THR A 47 -8.76 -9.32 -7.89
N VAL A 48 -8.73 -10.31 -7.00
CA VAL A 48 -7.55 -10.71 -6.21
C VAL A 48 -6.38 -11.09 -7.10
N GLN A 49 -6.61 -11.85 -8.19
CA GLN A 49 -5.56 -12.17 -9.16
C GLN A 49 -4.92 -10.90 -9.75
N ARG A 50 -5.75 -9.92 -10.12
CA ARG A 50 -5.25 -8.65 -10.68
C ARG A 50 -4.56 -7.77 -9.65
N LEU A 51 -4.95 -7.89 -8.39
CA LEU A 51 -4.25 -7.28 -7.26
C LEU A 51 -2.84 -7.87 -7.14
N PHE A 52 -2.71 -9.19 -7.19
CA PHE A 52 -1.42 -9.87 -7.19
C PHE A 52 -0.53 -9.41 -8.36
N ASP A 53 -1.04 -9.37 -9.59
CA ASP A 53 -0.31 -8.88 -10.77
C ASP A 53 0.25 -7.46 -10.55
N GLU A 54 -0.59 -6.54 -10.07
CA GLU A 54 -0.23 -5.12 -9.93
C GLU A 54 0.77 -4.90 -8.77
N PHE A 55 0.61 -5.61 -7.66
CA PHE A 55 1.56 -5.54 -6.54
C PHE A 55 2.89 -6.20 -6.91
N ALA A 56 2.88 -7.38 -7.53
CA ALA A 56 4.10 -8.04 -7.99
C ALA A 56 4.88 -7.15 -8.97
N ALA A 57 4.18 -6.47 -9.90
CA ALA A 57 4.81 -5.52 -10.80
C ALA A 57 5.32 -4.27 -10.07
N ALA A 58 4.58 -3.69 -9.12
CA ALA A 58 5.01 -2.49 -8.42
C ALA A 58 6.21 -2.76 -7.49
N PHE A 59 6.17 -3.87 -6.75
CA PHE A 59 7.19 -4.25 -5.78
C PHE A 59 8.27 -5.17 -6.36
N GLN A 60 8.21 -5.50 -7.65
CA GLN A 60 9.17 -6.41 -8.28
C GLN A 60 9.31 -7.72 -7.47
N PHE A 61 8.16 -8.34 -7.15
CA PHE A 61 8.16 -9.63 -6.47
C PHE A 61 8.99 -10.66 -7.25
N PRO A 62 9.54 -11.68 -6.56
CA PRO A 62 10.34 -12.71 -7.21
C PRO A 62 9.60 -13.45 -8.33
N ASP A 63 10.35 -13.98 -9.28
CA ASP A 63 9.83 -14.77 -10.41
C ASP A 63 9.09 -16.05 -9.99
N TYR A 64 9.37 -16.54 -8.78
CA TYR A 64 8.69 -17.68 -8.16
C TYR A 64 7.44 -17.29 -7.33
N PHE A 65 6.98 -16.05 -7.40
CA PHE A 65 5.78 -15.61 -6.69
C PHE A 65 4.56 -16.50 -7.01
N GLY A 66 4.01 -17.15 -6.00
CA GLY A 66 3.01 -18.23 -6.16
C GLY A 66 1.56 -17.79 -6.45
N GLU A 67 1.32 -16.50 -6.70
CA GLU A 67 0.01 -15.93 -7.08
C GLU A 67 -1.17 -16.35 -6.18
N ASN A 68 -0.92 -16.47 -4.87
CA ASN A 68 -1.93 -16.79 -3.87
C ASN A 68 -1.73 -15.93 -2.62
N LYS A 69 -2.71 -15.96 -1.69
CA LYS A 69 -2.70 -15.10 -0.50
C LYS A 69 -1.51 -15.38 0.43
N ASP A 70 -1.08 -16.63 0.55
CA ASP A 70 0.06 -17.02 1.39
C ASP A 70 1.38 -16.51 0.78
N ALA A 71 1.57 -16.67 -0.53
CA ALA A 71 2.72 -16.11 -1.24
C ALA A 71 2.75 -14.57 -1.19
N PHE A 72 1.57 -13.94 -1.24
CA PHE A 72 1.44 -12.48 -1.10
C PHE A 72 1.83 -12.03 0.31
N ASP A 73 1.39 -12.76 1.33
CA ASP A 73 1.75 -12.53 2.73
C ASP A 73 3.26 -12.59 2.96
N GLU A 74 3.92 -13.63 2.44
CA GLU A 74 5.37 -13.77 2.48
C GLU A 74 6.07 -12.56 1.83
N CYS A 75 5.71 -12.22 0.59
CA CYS A 75 6.36 -11.11 -0.11
C CYS A 75 6.16 -9.76 0.59
N MET A 76 4.98 -9.51 1.19
CA MET A 76 4.68 -8.23 1.84
C MET A 76 5.37 -8.05 3.20
N ARG A 77 5.74 -9.14 3.88
CA ARG A 77 6.52 -9.09 5.14
C ARG A 77 8.03 -8.97 4.91
N ASP A 78 8.50 -9.37 3.74
CA ASP A 78 9.92 -9.44 3.37
C ASP A 78 10.26 -8.50 2.20
N LEU A 79 9.60 -7.34 2.13
CA LEU A 79 9.85 -6.32 1.09
C LEU A 79 11.31 -5.86 1.03
N ASP A 80 12.00 -5.80 2.17
CA ASP A 80 13.42 -5.41 2.25
C ASP A 80 14.34 -6.33 1.43
N GLU A 81 13.99 -7.60 1.27
CA GLU A 81 14.75 -8.57 0.50
C GLU A 81 14.76 -8.27 -1.01
N PHE A 82 13.68 -7.68 -1.55
CA PHE A 82 13.51 -7.52 -3.01
C PHE A 82 13.44 -6.07 -3.47
N VAL A 83 12.89 -5.15 -2.67
CA VAL A 83 12.85 -3.71 -2.99
C VAL A 83 13.90 -2.88 -2.26
N GLY A 84 14.64 -3.50 -1.33
CA GLY A 84 15.70 -2.88 -0.54
C GLY A 84 15.18 -2.27 0.76
N ALA A 85 16.02 -2.31 1.80
CA ALA A 85 15.72 -1.78 3.12
C ALA A 85 15.44 -0.26 3.08
N ALA A 86 14.38 0.15 3.77
CA ALA A 86 13.97 1.55 3.90
C ALA A 86 13.44 1.83 5.32
N PRO A 87 13.50 3.09 5.81
CA PRO A 87 12.85 3.49 7.06
C PRO A 87 11.31 3.38 7.00
N GLY A 88 10.74 3.23 5.79
CA GLY A 88 9.33 2.96 5.61
C GLY A 88 8.95 2.60 4.18
N TYR A 89 7.85 1.85 4.04
CA TYR A 89 7.20 1.50 2.80
C TYR A 89 5.83 2.17 2.72
N VAL A 90 5.56 2.88 1.63
CA VAL A 90 4.28 3.55 1.38
C VAL A 90 3.67 3.02 0.09
N VAL A 91 2.48 2.43 0.19
CA VAL A 91 1.68 1.98 -0.95
C VAL A 91 0.62 3.03 -1.24
N VAL A 92 0.68 3.66 -2.42
CA VAL A 92 -0.35 4.59 -2.87
C VAL A 92 -1.30 3.86 -3.81
N VAL A 93 -2.54 3.65 -3.39
CA VAL A 93 -3.59 3.02 -4.19
C VAL A 93 -4.42 4.11 -4.86
N ARG A 94 -4.21 4.32 -6.17
CA ARG A 94 -5.01 5.26 -6.96
C ARG A 94 -6.32 4.63 -7.42
N ALA A 95 -7.38 5.43 -7.57
CA ALA A 95 -8.72 4.94 -7.92
C ALA A 95 -9.15 3.79 -6.98
N ALA A 96 -8.93 3.97 -5.67
CA ALA A 96 -9.18 2.95 -4.65
C ALA A 96 -10.65 2.50 -4.59
N ASP A 97 -11.59 3.32 -5.09
CA ASP A 97 -12.99 2.95 -5.29
C ASP A 97 -13.18 1.74 -6.25
N GLN A 98 -12.24 1.52 -7.18
CA GLN A 98 -12.26 0.42 -8.14
C GLN A 98 -11.54 -0.85 -7.67
N LEU A 99 -10.74 -0.75 -6.60
CA LEU A 99 -10.03 -1.88 -5.98
C LEU A 99 -11.05 -2.97 -5.62
N LEU A 100 -10.80 -4.22 -6.05
CA LEU A 100 -11.64 -5.39 -5.80
C LEU A 100 -13.12 -5.15 -6.13
N SER A 101 -13.41 -4.35 -7.15
CA SER A 101 -14.78 -4.00 -7.56
C SER A 101 -15.58 -5.20 -8.10
N ARG A 102 -14.92 -6.26 -8.56
CA ARG A 102 -15.58 -7.49 -9.03
C ARG A 102 -15.61 -8.61 -7.97
N GLU A 103 -14.86 -8.45 -6.88
CA GLU A 103 -14.78 -9.39 -5.75
C GLU A 103 -14.86 -8.59 -4.43
N PRO A 104 -15.96 -7.85 -4.18
CA PRO A 104 -16.06 -6.93 -3.05
C PRO A 104 -15.95 -7.61 -1.69
N GLU A 105 -16.29 -8.89 -1.58
CA GLU A 105 -16.11 -9.72 -0.39
C GLU A 105 -14.64 -9.84 0.05
N GLU A 106 -13.70 -9.71 -0.90
CA GLU A 106 -12.26 -9.81 -0.65
C GLU A 106 -11.67 -8.51 -0.09
N LYS A 107 -12.41 -7.39 -0.12
CA LYS A 107 -11.94 -6.12 0.44
C LYS A 107 -11.62 -6.22 1.92
N ARG A 108 -12.41 -7.00 2.66
CA ARG A 108 -12.18 -7.20 4.10
C ARG A 108 -10.84 -7.86 4.34
N TRP A 109 -10.55 -8.94 3.60
CA TRP A 109 -9.26 -9.62 3.67
C TRP A 109 -8.11 -8.67 3.34
N PHE A 110 -8.23 -7.90 2.26
CA PHE A 110 -7.17 -6.96 1.88
C PHE A 110 -6.87 -5.93 2.97
N VAL A 111 -7.91 -5.32 3.56
CA VAL A 111 -7.73 -4.33 4.65
C VAL A 111 -7.08 -4.97 5.86
N GLU A 112 -7.57 -6.14 6.29
CA GLU A 112 -7.02 -6.87 7.44
C GLU A 112 -5.55 -7.27 7.19
N ALA A 113 -5.19 -7.67 5.96
CA ALA A 113 -3.83 -7.98 5.58
C ALA A 113 -2.90 -6.75 5.63
N MET A 114 -3.32 -5.61 5.10
CA MET A 114 -2.52 -4.37 5.14
C MET A 114 -2.28 -3.88 6.57
N ASP A 115 -3.31 -3.97 7.43
CA ASP A 115 -3.21 -3.63 8.85
C ASP A 115 -2.29 -4.60 9.60
N PHE A 116 -2.33 -5.88 9.24
CA PHE A 116 -1.41 -6.89 9.77
C PHE A 116 0.05 -6.59 9.36
N TYR A 117 0.33 -6.28 8.10
CA TYR A 117 1.68 -5.92 7.65
C TYR A 117 2.23 -4.69 8.36
N ALA A 118 1.38 -3.67 8.56
CA ALA A 118 1.76 -2.51 9.34
C ALA A 118 2.25 -2.88 10.75
N GLN A 119 1.58 -3.85 11.40
CA GLN A 119 1.96 -4.32 12.72
C GLN A 119 3.25 -5.14 12.70
N GLU A 120 3.43 -6.04 11.73
CA GLU A 120 4.64 -6.86 11.61
C GLU A 120 5.89 -6.00 11.39
N TRP A 121 5.83 -5.01 10.51
CA TRP A 121 6.94 -4.10 10.26
C TRP A 121 7.32 -3.24 11.47
N ALA A 122 6.35 -2.83 12.29
CA ALA A 122 6.63 -2.07 13.50
C ALA A 122 7.18 -2.92 14.66
N LYS A 123 7.05 -4.25 14.59
CA LYS A 123 7.63 -5.17 15.58
C LYS A 123 9.11 -5.50 15.30
N LYS A 124 9.65 -5.14 14.12
CA LYS A 124 11.07 -5.33 13.81
C LYS A 124 11.95 -4.56 14.81
N PRO A 125 13.19 -5.03 15.11
CA PRO A 125 14.08 -4.39 16.09
C PRO A 125 14.32 -2.91 15.83
N ASP A 126 14.44 -2.55 14.55
CA ASP A 126 14.37 -1.18 14.04
C ASP A 126 12.99 -1.01 13.37
N PRO A 127 11.99 -0.40 14.05
CA PRO A 127 10.63 -0.33 13.53
C PRO A 127 10.56 0.37 12.18
N VAL A 128 9.97 -0.30 11.20
CA VAL A 128 9.77 0.23 9.85
C VAL A 128 8.32 0.66 9.70
N LEU A 129 8.09 1.86 9.15
CA LEU A 129 6.74 2.29 8.82
C LEU A 129 6.21 1.49 7.63
N PHE A 130 5.04 0.90 7.71
CA PHE A 130 4.30 0.43 6.54
C PHE A 130 2.92 1.10 6.49
N LYS A 131 2.62 1.76 5.37
CA LYS A 131 1.39 2.56 5.22
C LYS A 131 0.76 2.42 3.84
N VAL A 132 -0.56 2.27 3.81
CA VAL A 132 -1.36 2.30 2.59
C VAL A 132 -2.13 3.61 2.54
N VAL A 133 -2.02 4.34 1.42
CA VAL A 133 -2.78 5.56 1.15
C VAL A 133 -3.77 5.26 0.03
N GLU A 134 -5.05 5.20 0.36
CA GLU A 134 -6.13 5.01 -0.60
C GLU A 134 -6.62 6.34 -1.13
N ILE A 135 -6.65 6.46 -2.45
CA ILE A 135 -6.99 7.69 -3.16
C ILE A 135 -8.13 7.39 -4.09
N SER A 136 -9.33 7.75 -3.64
CA SER A 136 -10.56 7.57 -4.41
C SER A 136 -10.76 8.75 -5.35
N ARG A 137 -11.41 8.50 -6.49
CA ARG A 137 -11.86 9.62 -7.32
C ARG A 137 -12.91 10.40 -6.54
N ALA A 138 -12.77 11.73 -6.50
CA ALA A 138 -13.87 12.58 -6.07
C ALA A 138 -15.08 12.27 -6.95
N LEU A 139 -16.21 11.90 -6.33
CA LEU A 139 -17.50 11.82 -7.03
C LEU A 139 -17.68 13.15 -7.74
N ARG A 140 -17.69 13.14 -9.08
CA ARG A 140 -18.20 14.30 -9.82
C ARG A 140 -19.69 14.36 -9.48
N ALA A 141 -20.09 15.35 -8.69
CA ALA A 141 -21.50 15.68 -8.56
C ALA A 141 -22.00 16.02 -9.97
N SER A 142 -22.98 15.25 -10.43
CA SER A 142 -23.73 15.52 -11.67
C SER A 142 -24.68 16.68 -11.46
#